data_AF-A0A101FQX6-F1
#
_entry.id   AF-A0A101FQX6-F1
#
_cell.length_a   1.000
_cell.length_b   1.000
_cell.length_c   1.000
_cell.angle_alpha   90.00
_cell.angle_beta   90.00
_cell.angle_gamma   90.00
#
_symmetry.space_group_name_H-M   'P 1'
#
loop_
_entity.id
_entity.type
_entity.pdbx_description
1 polymer ?
#
loop_
_entity_poly.entity_id
_entity_poly.type
_entity_poly.pdbx_seq_one_letter_code
_entity_poly.pdbx_strand_id
1 'polypeptide(L)' 'AVDDPLPGDLVFFSGPAPIPGGCAVSHVGIYLGEGEFIHASSRRGAVVVNHLEDPYYRDHYIGARSYI' A
#
# COMPACT_ATOMS: atom_id res chain seq x y z
N ALA A 1 0.64 -4.76 13.64
CA ALA A 1 0.21 -4.05 12.43
C ALA A 1 -0.13 -2.65 12.88
N VAL A 2 0.44 -1.62 12.27
CA VAL A 2 0.10 -0.25 12.65
C VAL A 2 -1.26 0.03 12.02
N ASP A 3 -2.32 0.12 12.83
CA ASP A 3 -3.69 0.40 12.36
C ASP A 3 -3.84 1.85 11.85
N ASP A 4 -2.85 2.71 12.11
CA ASP A 4 -2.77 4.09 11.63
C ASP A 4 -1.32 4.48 11.26
N PRO A 5 -0.92 4.35 9.98
CA PRO A 5 0.46 4.58 9.56
C PRO A 5 0.91 6.01 9.85
N LEU A 6 2.17 6.18 10.24
CA LEU A 6 2.81 7.49 10.36
C LEU A 6 3.57 7.83 9.08
N PRO A 7 3.75 9.12 8.74
CA PRO A 7 4.57 9.51 7.60
C PRO A 7 5.94 8.84 7.64
N GLY A 8 6.31 8.16 6.55
CA GLY A 8 7.52 7.35 6.43
C GLY A 8 7.31 5.84 6.61
N ASP A 9 6.16 5.40 7.14
CA ASP A 9 5.83 3.98 7.24
C ASP A 9 5.64 3.34 5.86
N LEU A 10 5.99 2.05 5.76
CA LEU A 10 5.70 1.27 4.56
C LEU A 10 4.28 0.72 4.64
N VAL A 11 3.49 0.99 3.61
CA VAL A 11 2.13 0.47 3.43
C VAL A 11 2.12 -0.66 2.39
N PHE A 12 1.46 -1.76 2.70
CA PHE A 12 1.50 -2.99 1.91
C PHE A 12 0.14 -3.35 1.34
N PHE A 13 0.14 -3.84 0.10
CA PHE A 13 -1.08 -4.23 -0.60
C PHE A 13 -0.98 -5.63 -1.22
N SER A 14 -2.10 -6.34 -1.27
CA SER A 14 -2.23 -7.61 -1.98
C SER A 14 -2.40 -7.40 -3.47
N GLY A 15 -1.97 -8.40 -4.24
CA GLY A 15 -2.25 -8.46 -5.67
C GLY A 15 -3.66 -8.99 -5.94
N PRO A 16 -4.20 -8.78 -7.15
CA PRO A 16 -5.50 -9.29 -7.55
C PRO A 16 -5.52 -10.82 -7.75
N ALA A 17 -4.36 -11.46 -7.85
CA ALA A 17 -4.25 -12.91 -8.05
C ALA A 17 -4.18 -13.64 -6.68
N PRO A 18 -5.10 -14.59 -6.41
CA PRO A 18 -4.97 -15.50 -5.28
C PRO A 18 -3.69 -16.33 -5.45
N ILE A 19 -2.90 -16.47 -4.39
CA ILE A 19 -1.80 -17.44 -4.37
C ILE A 19 -2.13 -18.60 -3.42
N PRO A 20 -1.58 -19.82 -3.65
CA PRO A 20 -1.70 -20.91 -2.70
C PRO A 20 -1.17 -20.46 -1.33
N GLY A 21 -2.04 -20.44 -0.31
CA GLY A 21 -1.69 -20.00 1.05
C GLY A 21 -2.17 -18.61 1.46
N GLY A 22 -2.89 -17.87 0.62
CA GLY A 22 -3.62 -16.64 1.00
C GLY A 22 -3.37 -15.44 0.09
N CYS A 23 -3.52 -14.22 0.63
CA CYS A 23 -3.15 -12.98 -0.06
C CYS A 23 -1.69 -12.62 0.27
N ALA A 24 -0.77 -12.82 -0.67
CA ALA A 24 0.59 -12.26 -0.53
C ALA A 24 0.60 -10.76 -0.79
N VAL A 25 1.48 -10.09 -0.07
CA VAL A 25 1.94 -8.74 -0.40
C VAL A 25 2.55 -8.79 -1.81
N SER A 26 2.03 -7.97 -2.72
CA SER A 26 2.58 -7.82 -4.07
C SER A 26 2.93 -6.38 -4.42
N HIS A 27 2.53 -5.42 -3.59
CA HIS A 27 2.79 -4.00 -3.81
C HIS A 27 3.13 -3.31 -2.48
N VAL A 28 3.95 -2.26 -2.56
CA VAL A 28 4.36 -1.43 -1.42
C VAL A 28 4.40 0.04 -1.81
N GLY A 29 4.15 0.91 -0.85
CA GLY A 29 4.35 2.35 -0.93
C GLY A 29 4.88 2.93 0.38
N ILE A 30 5.26 4.20 0.36
CA ILE A 30 5.68 4.96 1.53
C ILE A 30 4.54 5.92 1.87
N TYR A 31 4.04 5.86 3.11
CA TYR A 31 2.98 6.74 3.59
C TYR A 31 3.51 8.16 3.78
N LEU A 32 2.73 9.15 3.33
CA LEU A 32 3.08 10.57 3.40
C LEU A 32 2.34 11.31 4.53
N GLY A 33 1.28 10.73 5.07
CA GLY A 33 0.34 11.41 5.95
C GLY A 33 -1.00 11.64 5.26
N GLU A 34 -2.03 11.99 6.04
CA GLU A 34 -3.35 12.40 5.52
C GLU A 34 -3.98 11.41 4.52
N GLY A 35 -3.75 10.11 4.69
CA GLY A 35 -4.25 9.08 3.78
C GLY A 35 -3.47 8.94 2.47
N GLU A 36 -2.47 9.78 2.21
CA GLU A 36 -1.67 9.74 0.98
C GLU A 36 -0.45 8.84 1.09
N PHE A 37 -0.07 8.22 -0.02
CA PHE A 37 1.17 7.44 -0.11
C PHE A 37 1.79 7.56 -1.50
N ILE A 38 3.12 7.48 -1.57
CA ILE A 38 3.90 7.49 -2.81
C ILE A 38 4.34 6.07 -3.16
N HIS A 39 4.22 5.71 -4.45
CA HIS A 39 4.62 4.39 -4.92
C HIS A 39 4.93 4.36 -6.42
N ALA A 40 5.66 3.34 -6.86
CA ALA A 40 5.92 3.08 -8.27
C ALA A 40 4.73 2.29 -8.87
N SER A 41 3.81 2.98 -9.53
CA SER A 41 2.60 2.35 -10.07
C SER A 41 2.89 1.57 -11.35
N SER A 42 2.75 0.25 -11.31
CA SER A 42 2.89 -0.60 -12.52
C SER A 42 1.86 -0.25 -13.59
N ARG A 43 0.65 0.17 -13.21
CA ARG A 43 -0.43 0.54 -14.14
C ARG A 43 -0.14 1.86 -14.85
N ARG A 44 0.53 2.80 -14.19
CA ARG A 44 0.87 4.12 -14.76
C ARG A 44 2.27 4.18 -15.35
N GLY A 45 3.14 3.24 -15.03
CA GLY A 45 4.55 3.22 -15.46
C GLY A 45 5.36 4.39 -14.88
N ALA A 46 4.93 4.94 -13.75
CA ALA A 46 5.51 6.13 -13.14
C ALA A 46 5.39 6.09 -11.61
N VAL A 47 6.20 6.91 -10.94
CA VAL A 47 6.01 7.22 -9.52
C VAL A 47 4.84 8.17 -9.38
N VAL A 48 3.86 7.79 -8.56
CA VAL A 48 2.63 8.56 -8.37
C VAL A 48 2.27 8.62 -6.88
N VAL A 49 1.42 9.57 -6.54
CA VAL A 49 0.77 9.67 -5.23
C VAL A 49 -0.68 9.22 -5.40
N ASN A 50 -1.15 8.39 -4.48
CA ASN A 50 -2.52 7.92 -4.40
C ASN A 50 -3.02 7.99 -2.97
N HIS A 51 -4.33 7.86 -2.78
CA HIS A 51 -4.97 7.88 -1.47
C HIS A 51 -5.32 6.45 -1.03
N LEU A 52 -5.18 6.14 0.27
CA LEU A 52 -5.48 4.82 0.83
C LEU A 52 -6.98 4.47 0.73
N GLU A 53 -7.85 5.49 0.68
CA GLU A 53 -9.29 5.29 0.49
C GLU A 53 -9.71 5.08 -0.97
N ASP A 54 -8.80 5.22 -1.94
CA ASP A 54 -9.10 4.88 -3.33
C ASP A 54 -9.56 3.42 -3.39
N PRO A 55 -10.67 3.08 -4.10
CA PRO A 55 -11.30 1.76 -4.00
C PRO A 55 -10.35 0.58 -4.19
N TYR A 56 -9.42 0.68 -5.14
CA TYR A 56 -8.42 -0.36 -5.37
C TYR A 56 -7.48 -0.53 -4.17
N TYR A 57 -6.89 0.56 -3.65
CA TYR A 57 -5.93 0.45 -2.55
C TYR A 57 -6.60 0.07 -1.24
N ARG A 58 -7.81 0.59 -0.98
CA ARG A 58 -8.61 0.23 0.19
C ARG A 58 -8.91 -1.27 0.23
N ASP A 59 -9.38 -1.82 -0.89
CA ASP A 59 -9.79 -3.23 -0.95
C ASP A 59 -8.58 -4.21 -0.93
N HIS A 60 -7.38 -3.71 -1.21
CA HIS A 60 -6.15 -4.51 -1.23
C HIS A 60 -5.20 -4.19 -0.07
N TYR A 61 -5.57 -3.30 0.86
CA TYR A 61 -4.70 -2.90 1.96
C TYR A 61 -4.51 -4.07 2.95
N ILE A 62 -3.25 -4.41 3.22
CA ILE A 62 -2.88 -5.47 4.17
C ILE A 62 -2.49 -4.87 5.53
N GLY A 63 -1.82 -3.72 5.51
CA GLY A 63 -1.35 -3.05 6.73
C GLY A 63 -0.08 -2.24 6.50
N ALA A 64 0.41 -1.66 7.59
CA ALA A 64 1.63 -0.86 7.61
C ALA A 64 2.67 -1.39 8.59
N ARG A 65 3.94 -1.05 8.32
CA ARG A 65 5.08 -1.32 9.19
C ARG A 65 6.07 -0.17 9.19
N SER A 66 6.44 0.24 10.41
CA SER A 66 7.51 1.19 10.68
C SER A 66 8.88 0.51 10.67
N TYR A 67 9.85 1.16 10.06
CA TYR A 67 11.24 0.72 9.99
C TYR A 67 12.25 1.79 10.44
N ILE A 68 11.75 2.99 10.71
CA ILE A 68 12.50 4.13 11.24
C ILE A 68 12.18 4.33 12.72
#